data_AF-A0A4C1XMZ6-F1
#
_entry.id   AF-A0A4C1XMZ6-F1
#
_cell.length_a   1.000
_cell.length_b   1.000
_cell.length_c   1.000
_cell.angle_alpha   90.00
_cell.angle_beta   90.00
_cell.angle_gamma   90.00
#
_symmetry.space_group_name_H-M   'P 1'
#
loop_
_entity.id
_entity.type
_entity.pdbx_description
1 polymer ?
#
loop_
_entity_poly.entity_id
_entity_poly.type
_entity_poly.pdbx_seq_one_letter_code
_entity_poly.pdbx_strand_id
1 'polypeptide(L)'
;MVKQTTGQLGGSFQSNYDYTFNGLREASPSTTTLAFCLGNLKCKSEQMDIFGRVDKSLSSIAAGRRENDVPFSRRFNMPRVHKRKTNRGLVSDSLMLRAAREVKIYAKSIRSVAKDFGINYRTLTRYCKKFTSEEISNTAISRPSTKIGYQRNRQIFTDEQEEELEKFLLLASSIYFGLSPKEVRKIAFQLAMSNNLIVPKAWKSNKLAGSDWFTSF
;
A
#
# COMPACT_ATOMS: atom_id res chain seq x y z
N MET A 1 39.07 50.44 -60.25
CA MET A 1 38.93 49.24 -59.39
C MET A 1 37.45 49.02 -59.12
N VAL A 2 36.80 48.21 -59.98
CA VAL A 2 36.31 46.84 -59.69
C VAL A 2 35.28 46.85 -58.55
N LYS A 3 33.98 47.00 -58.89
CA LYS A 3 32.90 45.96 -58.88
C LYS A 3 32.76 45.28 -57.50
N GLN A 4 31.58 45.23 -56.85
CA GLN A 4 30.52 44.23 -57.05
C GLN A 4 29.42 44.47 -55.95
N THR A 5 28.16 44.75 -56.28
CA THR A 5 26.99 43.86 -56.56
C THR A 5 26.24 43.31 -55.33
N THR A 6 24.97 43.74 -55.22
CA THR A 6 23.72 42.98 -54.99
C THR A 6 23.64 41.90 -53.90
N GLY A 7 22.64 42.04 -53.03
CA GLY A 7 22.04 40.95 -52.26
C GLY A 7 20.51 41.12 -52.20
N GLN A 8 19.82 40.50 -53.16
CA GLN A 8 18.39 40.16 -53.09
C GLN A 8 18.28 38.63 -52.91
N LEU A 9 17.05 38.13 -52.76
CA LEU A 9 16.60 36.73 -52.56
C LEU A 9 16.43 36.38 -51.07
N GLY A 10 15.23 36.21 -50.51
CA GLY A 10 14.03 35.62 -51.12
C GLY A 10 14.17 34.10 -51.11
N GLY A 11 13.95 33.48 -49.95
CA GLY A 11 14.04 32.04 -49.75
C GLY A 11 12.78 31.51 -49.09
N SER A 12 11.88 30.99 -49.92
CA SER A 12 10.80 30.10 -49.53
C SER A 12 11.38 28.82 -48.91
N PHE A 13 10.85 28.40 -47.76
CA PHE A 13 11.04 27.05 -47.24
C PHE A 13 9.69 26.54 -46.74
N GLN A 14 8.90 26.02 -47.67
CA GLN A 14 7.98 24.94 -47.38
C GLN A 14 8.77 23.65 -47.34
N SER A 15 8.82 23.01 -46.18
CA SER A 15 9.01 21.57 -46.10
C SER A 15 8.33 21.00 -44.85
N ASN A 16 7.43 20.06 -45.13
CA ASN A 16 7.19 18.80 -44.43
C ASN A 16 6.86 18.86 -42.95
N TYR A 17 5.65 18.43 -42.58
CA TYR A 17 5.47 17.23 -41.75
C TYR A 17 4.09 16.62 -42.04
N ASP A 18 4.00 15.82 -43.10
CA ASP A 18 3.09 14.67 -43.11
C ASP A 18 3.81 13.53 -42.41
N TYR A 19 3.40 13.20 -41.19
CA TYR A 19 3.68 11.92 -40.55
C TYR A 19 2.41 11.40 -39.89
N THR A 20 1.68 10.64 -40.69
CA THR A 20 1.05 9.37 -40.33
C THR A 20 0.77 9.14 -38.84
N PHE A 21 -0.49 9.36 -38.50
CA PHE A 21 -1.18 8.77 -37.36
C PHE A 21 -1.07 7.24 -37.41
N ASN A 22 -0.07 6.68 -36.72
CA ASN A 22 0.00 5.28 -36.32
C ASN A 22 0.98 5.17 -35.15
N GLY A 23 0.41 5.13 -33.95
CA GLY A 23 1.15 5.02 -32.70
C GLY A 23 0.23 4.50 -31.61
N LEU A 24 -0.02 3.19 -31.68
CA LEU A 24 -0.65 2.40 -30.63
C LEU A 24 -0.07 2.81 -29.27
N ARG A 25 -0.93 3.42 -28.46
CA ARG A 25 -0.69 3.70 -27.06
C ARG A 25 -0.35 2.38 -26.39
N GLU A 26 0.90 2.21 -25.99
CA GLU A 26 1.31 1.12 -25.11
C GLU A 26 0.48 1.22 -23.83
N ALA A 27 -0.56 0.39 -23.74
CA ALA A 27 -1.35 0.22 -22.55
C ALA A 27 -0.47 -0.47 -21.50
N SER A 28 -0.27 0.20 -20.37
CA SER A 28 0.26 -0.42 -19.16
C SER A 28 -0.48 -1.74 -18.88
N PRO A 29 0.22 -2.84 -18.57
CA PRO A 29 -0.40 -4.15 -18.34
C PRO A 29 -1.35 -4.21 -17.12
N SER A 30 -1.48 -3.16 -16.32
CA SER A 30 -2.43 -3.13 -15.18
C SER A 30 -3.89 -2.89 -15.61
N THR A 31 -4.12 -2.02 -16.59
CA THR A 31 -5.49 -1.64 -17.00
C THR A 31 -6.24 -2.78 -17.68
N THR A 32 -5.52 -3.61 -18.45
CA THR A 32 -6.07 -4.79 -19.13
C THR A 32 -6.39 -5.92 -18.14
N THR A 33 -5.64 -6.03 -17.04
CA THR A 33 -5.85 -7.08 -16.03
C THR A 33 -7.14 -6.86 -15.24
N LEU A 34 -7.46 -5.62 -14.89
CA LEU A 34 -8.73 -5.29 -14.22
C LEU A 34 -9.94 -5.44 -15.16
N ALA A 35 -9.79 -5.14 -16.45
CA ALA A 35 -10.82 -5.40 -17.46
C ALA A 35 -11.08 -6.91 -17.67
N PHE A 36 -10.05 -7.75 -17.60
CA PHE A 36 -10.18 -9.21 -17.68
C PHE A 36 -10.92 -9.81 -16.47
N CYS A 37 -10.82 -9.16 -15.29
CA CYS A 37 -11.60 -9.53 -14.12
C CYS A 37 -13.10 -9.16 -14.24
N LEU A 38 -13.45 -8.08 -14.96
CA LEU A 38 -14.85 -7.73 -15.25
C LEU A 38 -15.50 -8.69 -16.25
N GLY A 39 -14.73 -9.23 -17.20
CA GLY A 39 -15.23 -10.22 -18.19
C GLY A 39 -15.69 -11.55 -17.58
N ASN A 40 -15.17 -11.92 -16.41
CA ASN A 40 -15.52 -13.17 -15.72
C ASN A 40 -16.67 -13.03 -14.70
N LEU A 41 -17.27 -11.85 -14.56
CA LEU A 41 -18.44 -11.61 -13.70
C LEU A 41 -19.78 -11.63 -14.46
N LYS A 42 -19.78 -11.80 -15.79
CA LYS A 42 -21.00 -11.77 -16.61
C LYS A 42 -21.57 -13.15 -16.99
N CYS A 43 -20.99 -14.25 -16.52
CA CYS A 43 -21.51 -15.61 -16.68
C CYS A 43 -21.41 -16.39 -15.37
N LYS A 44 -22.18 -15.99 -14.36
CA LYS A 44 -22.49 -16.80 -13.17
C LYS A 44 -23.72 -16.27 -12.41
N SER A 45 -24.75 -15.87 -13.16
CA SER A 45 -26.05 -15.46 -12.61
C SER A 45 -27.10 -16.58 -12.62
N GLU A 46 -26.68 -17.84 -12.75
CA GLU A 46 -27.57 -18.99 -12.57
C GLU A 46 -26.97 -19.94 -11.52
N GLN A 47 -27.82 -20.32 -10.56
CA GLN A 47 -27.58 -21.11 -9.33
C GLN A 47 -27.15 -20.33 -8.09
N MET A 48 -28.05 -19.46 -7.62
CA MET A 48 -28.25 -19.21 -6.19
C MET A 48 -29.49 -19.99 -5.73
N ASP A 49 -29.32 -21.27 -5.43
CA ASP A 49 -30.32 -22.09 -4.73
C ASP A 49 -29.63 -22.93 -3.66
N ILE A 50 -29.32 -22.31 -2.53
CA ILE A 50 -29.05 -23.01 -1.26
C ILE A 50 -29.66 -22.18 -0.13
N PHE A 51 -31.01 -22.08 -0.12
CA PHE A 51 -31.74 -21.79 1.11
C PHE A 51 -31.99 -23.10 1.84
N GLY A 52 -31.11 -23.41 2.79
CA GLY A 52 -31.27 -24.52 3.71
C GLY A 52 -32.39 -24.24 4.71
N ARG A 53 -33.51 -24.94 4.50
CA ARG A 53 -34.64 -25.16 5.40
C ARG A 53 -34.12 -25.62 6.78
N VAL A 54 -34.37 -24.83 7.82
CA VAL A 54 -34.14 -25.25 9.21
C VAL A 54 -35.45 -25.83 9.73
N ASP A 55 -35.56 -27.16 9.69
CA ASP A 55 -36.63 -27.88 10.36
C ASP A 55 -36.36 -27.89 11.87
N LYS A 56 -37.32 -27.35 12.61
CA LYS A 56 -37.46 -27.51 14.06
C LYS A 56 -38.08 -28.88 14.33
N SER A 57 -37.40 -29.75 15.06
CA SER A 57 -38.07 -30.72 15.93
C SER A 57 -37.20 -31.05 17.15
N LEU A 58 -37.86 -30.99 18.30
CA LEU A 58 -37.35 -31.18 19.67
C LEU A 58 -37.37 -32.66 20.06
N SER A 59 -36.44 -33.08 20.91
CA SER A 59 -36.63 -33.95 22.11
C SER A 59 -35.26 -34.37 22.65
N SER A 60 -34.77 -33.77 23.73
CA SER A 60 -34.94 -34.19 25.14
C SER A 60 -34.14 -35.45 25.51
N ILE A 61 -33.03 -35.28 26.22
CA ILE A 61 -32.63 -36.15 27.35
C ILE A 61 -32.03 -35.22 28.42
N ALA A 62 -32.62 -35.27 29.60
CA ALA A 62 -32.16 -34.60 30.81
C ALA A 62 -31.21 -35.52 31.59
N ALA A 63 -30.14 -34.97 32.18
CA ALA A 63 -29.64 -35.33 33.52
C ALA A 63 -28.37 -34.52 33.87
N GLY A 64 -28.35 -33.89 35.05
CA GLY A 64 -27.12 -33.63 35.80
C GLY A 64 -26.62 -32.18 35.90
N ARG A 65 -27.35 -31.30 36.60
CA ARG A 65 -26.76 -30.08 37.17
C ARG A 65 -25.89 -30.45 38.39
N ARG A 66 -24.59 -30.21 38.29
CA ARG A 66 -23.78 -29.75 39.42
C ARG A 66 -23.25 -28.37 39.04
N GLU A 67 -23.97 -27.34 39.47
CA GLU A 67 -23.52 -25.94 39.37
C GLU A 67 -22.35 -25.76 40.33
N ASN A 68 -21.13 -25.76 39.79
CA ASN A 68 -19.94 -25.16 40.37
C ASN A 68 -18.97 -24.78 39.23
N ASP A 69 -19.50 -24.08 38.22
CA ASP A 69 -18.67 -23.45 37.20
C ASP A 69 -18.28 -22.05 37.68
N VAL A 70 -17.06 -21.97 38.21
CA VAL A 70 -16.35 -20.71 38.44
C VAL A 70 -16.35 -19.91 37.12
N PRO A 71 -16.69 -18.61 37.09
CA PRO A 71 -16.78 -17.87 35.83
C PRO A 71 -15.41 -17.76 35.12
N PHE A 72 -15.08 -18.73 34.26
CA PHE A 72 -13.93 -18.68 33.38
C PHE A 72 -14.27 -17.88 32.11
N SER A 73 -14.60 -16.60 32.26
CA SER A 73 -14.42 -15.66 31.15
C SER A 73 -14.47 -14.21 31.61
N ARG A 74 -13.40 -13.78 32.28
CA ARG A 74 -12.93 -12.42 32.00
C ARG A 74 -12.43 -12.44 30.56
N ARG A 75 -13.33 -12.22 29.60
CA ARG A 75 -12.95 -11.74 28.27
C ARG A 75 -12.26 -10.41 28.51
N PHE A 76 -10.94 -10.43 28.69
CA PHE A 76 -10.15 -9.22 28.71
C PHE A 76 -10.47 -8.49 27.40
N ASN A 77 -11.17 -7.37 27.52
CA ASN A 77 -11.47 -6.52 26.38
C ASN A 77 -10.15 -5.95 25.89
N MET A 78 -9.42 -6.72 25.07
CA MET A 78 -8.16 -6.28 24.51
C MET A 78 -8.47 -5.16 23.53
N PRO A 79 -7.96 -3.93 23.78
CA PRO A 79 -8.19 -2.82 22.87
C PRO A 79 -7.64 -3.17 21.49
N ARG A 80 -8.54 -3.29 20.51
CA ARG A 80 -8.16 -3.55 19.10
C ARG A 80 -7.30 -2.42 18.55
N VAL A 81 -7.50 -1.20 19.03
CA VAL A 81 -6.73 0.00 18.67
C VAL A 81 -5.87 0.42 19.86
N HIS A 82 -4.54 0.31 19.70
CA HIS A 82 -3.58 0.75 20.70
C HIS A 82 -3.28 2.24 20.55
N LYS A 83 -3.62 3.05 21.56
CA LYS A 83 -3.19 4.45 21.65
C LYS A 83 -1.71 4.51 22.00
N ARG A 84 -0.91 5.12 21.11
CA ARG A 84 0.54 5.23 21.31
C ARG A 84 0.86 6.09 22.54
N LYS A 85 1.84 5.65 23.33
CA LYS A 85 2.34 6.35 24.53
C LYS A 85 3.61 7.16 24.28
N THR A 86 4.28 6.94 23.15
CA THR A 86 5.59 7.53 22.87
C THR A 86 5.73 7.96 21.41
N ASN A 87 6.54 9.00 21.19
CA ASN A 87 6.88 9.53 19.86
C ASN A 87 8.04 8.77 19.18
N ARG A 88 8.42 7.60 19.72
CA ARG A 88 9.50 6.79 19.18
C ARG A 88 9.14 6.30 17.78
N GLY A 89 10.06 6.49 16.83
CA GLY A 89 9.91 6.04 15.45
C GLY A 89 9.03 6.94 14.57
N LEU A 90 8.67 8.14 15.04
CA LEU A 90 7.94 9.16 14.25
C LEU A 90 8.86 10.22 13.63
N VAL A 91 10.18 10.01 13.71
CA VAL A 91 11.15 10.98 13.18
C VAL A 91 11.06 10.97 11.66
N SER A 92 10.93 12.15 11.05
CA SER A 92 10.87 12.28 9.60
C SER A 92 12.17 11.88 8.93
N ASP A 93 12.04 11.37 7.70
CA ASP A 93 13.15 10.88 6.89
C ASP A 93 14.25 11.94 6.73
N SER A 94 13.85 13.16 6.37
CA SER A 94 14.74 14.30 6.14
C SER A 94 15.46 14.76 7.41
N LEU A 95 14.78 14.75 8.55
CA LEU A 95 15.34 15.18 9.84
C LEU A 95 16.39 14.18 10.33
N MET A 96 16.12 12.88 10.21
CA MET A 96 17.11 11.84 10.55
C MET A 96 18.36 11.93 9.66
N LEU A 97 18.18 12.19 8.36
CA LEU A 97 19.28 12.33 7.42
C LEU A 97 20.12 13.57 7.73
N ARG A 98 19.48 14.71 8.04
CA ARG A 98 20.17 15.93 8.49
C ARG A 98 20.97 15.70 9.77
N ALA A 99 20.39 15.03 10.77
CA ALA A 99 21.10 14.68 12.00
C ALA A 99 22.30 13.77 11.73
N ALA A 100 22.19 12.81 10.81
CA ALA A 100 23.32 11.96 10.44
C ALA A 100 24.45 12.73 9.74
N ARG A 101 24.12 13.72 8.90
CA ARG A 101 25.09 14.63 8.27
C ARG A 101 25.86 15.44 9.31
N GLU A 102 25.17 16.01 10.31
CA GLU A 102 25.79 16.74 11.42
C GLU A 102 26.85 15.90 12.16
N VAL A 103 26.58 14.61 12.34
CA VAL A 103 27.51 13.69 12.99
C VAL A 103 28.68 13.31 12.08
N LYS A 104 28.42 13.04 10.80
CA LYS A 104 29.41 12.44 9.89
C LYS A 104 30.28 13.45 9.15
N ILE A 105 29.71 14.58 8.73
CA ILE A 105 30.42 15.64 8.00
C ILE A 105 31.12 16.56 9.00
N TYR A 106 30.37 17.07 9.98
CA TYR A 106 30.88 18.05 10.94
C TYR A 106 31.51 17.43 12.18
N ALA A 107 31.61 16.10 12.23
CA ALA A 107 32.20 15.33 13.33
C ALA A 107 31.63 15.67 14.74
N LYS A 108 30.37 16.14 14.81
CA LYS A 108 29.73 16.49 16.08
C LYS A 108 29.42 15.25 16.90
N SER A 109 29.42 15.40 18.23
CA SER A 109 29.07 14.29 19.11
C SER A 109 27.61 13.85 18.90
N ILE A 110 27.41 12.53 18.78
CA ILE A 110 26.07 11.95 18.55
C ILE A 110 25.06 12.38 19.61
N ARG A 111 25.51 12.50 20.88
CA ARG A 111 24.64 12.88 22.00
C ARG A 111 24.19 14.34 21.92
N SER A 112 25.06 15.26 21.49
CA SER A 112 24.67 16.67 21.28
C SER A 112 23.64 16.77 20.17
N VAL A 113 23.95 16.21 19.00
CA VAL A 113 23.05 16.24 17.83
C VAL A 113 21.71 15.58 18.17
N ALA A 114 21.71 14.46 18.88
CA ALA A 114 20.48 13.82 19.32
C ALA A 114 19.60 14.74 20.19
N LYS A 115 20.20 15.55 21.08
CA LYS A 115 19.48 16.52 21.91
C LYS A 115 18.91 17.66 21.06
N ASP A 116 19.71 18.20 20.15
CA ASP A 116 19.33 19.34 19.29
C ASP A 116 18.16 18.99 18.36
N PHE A 117 18.15 17.76 17.85
CA PHE A 117 17.12 17.27 16.94
C PHE A 117 15.96 16.54 17.64
N GLY A 118 16.00 16.40 18.97
CA GLY A 118 14.97 15.68 19.74
C GLY A 118 14.87 14.18 19.43
N ILE A 119 15.95 13.56 18.96
CA ILE A 119 16.03 12.14 18.61
C ILE A 119 16.69 11.37 19.75
N ASN A 120 16.28 10.12 20.01
CA ASN A 120 17.03 9.28 20.93
C ASN A 120 18.42 8.97 20.33
N TYR A 121 19.49 9.22 21.10
CA TYR A 121 20.87 9.00 20.63
C TYR A 121 21.12 7.58 20.12
N ARG A 122 20.49 6.53 20.69
CA ARG A 122 20.63 5.15 20.20
C ARG A 122 20.01 4.97 18.82
N THR A 123 18.88 5.64 18.57
CA THR A 123 18.23 5.64 17.27
C THR A 123 19.12 6.33 16.24
N LEU A 124 19.66 7.50 16.57
CA LEU A 124 20.60 8.21 15.70
C LEU A 124 21.85 7.37 15.41
N THR A 125 22.48 6.77 16.44
CA THR A 125 23.65 5.88 16.25
C THR A 125 23.34 4.73 15.31
N ARG A 126 22.16 4.11 15.43
CA ARG A 126 21.74 3.02 14.54
C ARG A 126 21.65 3.48 13.09
N TYR A 127 21.05 4.64 12.83
CA TYR A 127 20.89 5.16 11.47
C TYR A 127 22.19 5.70 10.88
N CYS A 128 23.07 6.32 11.67
CA CYS A 128 24.41 6.72 11.21
C CYS A 128 25.28 5.55 10.73
N LYS A 129 24.96 4.31 11.13
CA LYS A 129 25.59 3.08 10.62
C LYS A 129 24.89 2.50 9.39
N LYS A 130 23.60 2.80 9.21
CA LYS A 130 22.80 2.28 8.09
C LYS A 130 22.90 3.13 6.83
N PHE A 131 23.00 4.45 6.97
CA PHE A 131 23.13 5.33 5.81
C PHE A 131 24.46 5.10 5.09
N THR A 132 24.39 5.08 3.76
CA THR A 132 25.57 5.02 2.90
C THR A 132 26.29 6.37 2.89
N SER A 133 27.61 6.34 2.68
CA SER A 133 28.44 7.55 2.65
C SER A 133 27.94 8.56 1.59
N GLU A 134 27.42 8.05 0.47
CA GLU A 134 26.88 8.84 -0.65
C GLU A 134 25.61 9.62 -0.28
N GLU A 135 24.69 9.00 0.49
CA GLU A 135 23.46 9.67 0.95
C GLU A 135 23.78 10.82 1.92
N ILE A 136 24.87 10.68 2.66
CA ILE A 136 25.35 11.66 3.62
C ILE A 136 26.03 12.81 2.89
N SER A 137 26.93 12.54 1.93
CA SER A 137 27.67 13.57 1.20
C SER A 137 26.79 14.40 0.28
N ASN A 138 25.79 13.78 -0.34
CA ASN A 138 24.89 14.46 -1.28
C ASN A 138 23.82 15.24 -0.52
N THR A 139 24.05 16.54 -0.32
CA THR A 139 23.12 17.45 0.36
C THR A 139 21.79 17.64 -0.38
N ALA A 140 21.75 17.38 -1.70
CA ALA A 140 20.55 17.43 -2.52
C ALA A 140 19.54 16.30 -2.21
N ILE A 141 19.97 15.20 -1.58
CA ILE A 141 19.08 14.08 -1.27
C ILE A 141 18.23 14.43 -0.05
N SER A 142 16.94 14.61 -0.25
CA SER A 142 15.98 14.91 0.83
C SER A 142 15.47 13.63 1.52
N ARG A 143 15.44 12.50 0.80
CA ARG A 143 14.88 11.24 1.27
C ARG A 143 15.93 10.12 1.16
N PRO A 144 16.32 9.48 2.28
CA PRO A 144 17.25 8.37 2.25
C PRO A 144 16.57 7.12 1.66
N SER A 145 17.36 6.23 1.05
CA SER A 145 16.87 4.94 0.57
C SER A 145 16.41 4.06 1.74
N THR A 146 17.11 4.16 2.88
CA THR A 146 16.74 3.45 4.09
C THR A 146 15.46 4.03 4.71
N LYS A 147 14.39 3.23 4.76
CA LYS A 147 13.15 3.57 5.48
C LYS A 147 13.41 3.76 6.98
N ILE A 148 12.99 4.90 7.51
CA ILE A 148 13.08 5.22 8.94
C ILE A 148 11.76 4.88 9.63
N GLY A 149 11.85 4.37 10.87
CA GLY A 149 10.67 3.97 11.65
C GLY A 149 10.36 2.48 11.57
N TYR A 150 9.09 2.14 11.83
CA TYR A 150 8.61 0.76 11.87
C TYR A 150 8.17 0.33 10.47
N GLN A 151 8.72 -0.77 9.98
CA GLN A 151 8.35 -1.33 8.68
C GLN A 151 7.08 -2.17 8.81
N ARG A 152 6.15 -2.02 7.84
CA ARG A 152 4.94 -2.84 7.72
C ARG A 152 5.29 -4.20 7.11
N ASN A 153 5.89 -5.08 7.90
CA ASN A 153 6.33 -6.42 7.45
C ASN A 153 5.20 -7.38 7.03
N ARG A 154 3.94 -7.03 7.28
CA ARG A 154 2.75 -7.81 6.91
C ARG A 154 1.90 -7.12 5.83
N GLN A 155 2.40 -6.06 5.23
CA GLN A 155 1.74 -5.39 4.12
C GLN A 155 1.77 -6.32 2.89
N ILE A 156 0.60 -6.52 2.29
CA ILE A 156 0.42 -7.45 1.16
C ILE A 156 0.48 -6.68 -0.16
N PHE A 157 -0.21 -5.54 -0.21
CA PHE A 157 -0.27 -4.66 -1.38
C PHE A 157 0.71 -3.50 -1.22
N THR A 158 1.36 -3.07 -2.31
CA THR A 158 2.15 -1.83 -2.30
C THR A 158 1.22 -0.63 -2.16
N ASP A 159 1.76 0.53 -1.75
CA ASP A 159 0.97 1.75 -1.58
C ASP A 159 0.24 2.14 -2.90
N GLU A 160 0.89 1.94 -4.04
CA GLU A 160 0.32 2.15 -5.38
C GLU A 160 -0.85 1.18 -5.68
N GLN A 161 -0.72 -0.09 -5.30
CA GLN A 161 -1.78 -1.09 -5.47
C GLN A 161 -2.96 -0.85 -4.53
N GLU A 162 -2.71 -0.37 -3.31
CA GLU A 162 -3.76 0.03 -2.37
C GLU A 162 -4.56 1.22 -2.94
N GLU A 163 -3.90 2.20 -3.56
CA GLU A 163 -4.55 3.34 -4.21
C GLU A 163 -5.39 2.93 -5.43
N GLU A 164 -4.90 2.00 -6.26
CA GLU A 164 -5.66 1.45 -7.39
C GLU A 164 -6.90 0.67 -6.91
N LEU A 165 -6.74 -0.13 -5.86
CA LEU A 165 -7.83 -0.88 -5.24
C LEU A 165 -8.88 0.06 -4.64
N GLU A 166 -8.46 1.14 -3.97
CA GLU A 166 -9.38 2.14 -3.41
C GLU A 166 -10.24 2.79 -4.50
N LYS A 167 -9.61 3.26 -5.59
CA LYS A 167 -10.32 3.83 -6.74
C LYS A 167 -11.33 2.84 -7.32
N PHE A 168 -10.93 1.59 -7.46
CA PHE A 168 -11.83 0.54 -7.94
C PHE A 168 -13.02 0.31 -7.00
N LEU A 169 -12.78 0.26 -5.69
CA LEU A 169 -13.85 0.05 -4.70
C LEU A 169 -14.83 1.23 -4.66
N LEU A 170 -14.34 2.47 -4.80
CA LEU A 170 -15.19 3.66 -4.88
C LEU A 170 -16.10 3.60 -6.11
N LEU A 171 -15.55 3.27 -7.29
CA LEU A 171 -16.33 3.11 -8.52
C LEU A 171 -17.34 1.97 -8.43
N ALA A 172 -16.95 0.83 -7.87
CA ALA A 172 -17.87 -0.28 -7.66
C ALA A 172 -18.97 0.10 -6.66
N SER A 173 -18.64 0.82 -5.58
CA SER A 173 -19.62 1.25 -4.58
C SER A 173 -20.63 2.27 -5.08
N SER A 174 -20.33 3.01 -6.15
CA SER A 174 -21.27 3.95 -6.76
C SER A 174 -22.21 3.28 -7.77
N ILE A 175 -21.76 2.20 -8.41
CA ILE A 175 -22.55 1.41 -9.36
C ILE A 175 -23.47 0.42 -8.64
N TYR A 176 -22.92 -0.28 -7.64
CA TYR A 176 -23.67 -1.21 -6.80
C TYR A 176 -24.28 -0.44 -5.62
N PHE A 177 -25.33 -0.96 -4.98
CA PHE A 177 -25.99 -0.34 -3.81
C PHE A 177 -25.12 -0.39 -2.52
N GLY A 178 -23.81 -0.17 -2.65
CA GLY A 178 -22.79 -0.42 -1.65
C GLY A 178 -22.15 -1.80 -1.79
N LEU A 179 -20.91 -1.92 -1.31
CA LEU A 179 -20.18 -3.18 -1.21
C LEU A 179 -20.17 -3.68 0.23
N SER A 180 -20.48 -4.95 0.43
CA SER A 180 -20.35 -5.58 1.73
C SER A 180 -18.87 -5.83 2.08
N PRO A 181 -18.49 -5.84 3.37
CA PRO A 181 -17.14 -6.18 3.80
C PRO A 181 -16.66 -7.58 3.36
N LYS A 182 -17.58 -8.48 3.01
CA LYS A 182 -17.24 -9.80 2.45
C LYS A 182 -16.82 -9.69 1.00
N GLU A 183 -17.50 -8.86 0.21
CA GLU A 183 -17.18 -8.65 -1.21
C GLU A 183 -15.85 -7.93 -1.37
N VAL A 184 -15.60 -6.86 -0.61
CA VAL A 184 -14.30 -6.18 -0.62
C VAL A 184 -13.15 -7.15 -0.34
N ARG A 185 -13.32 -8.05 0.63
CA ARG A 185 -12.31 -9.08 0.95
C ARG A 185 -12.16 -10.16 -0.11
N LYS A 186 -13.20 -10.44 -0.92
CA LYS A 186 -13.10 -11.33 -2.10
C LYS A 186 -12.29 -10.66 -3.20
N ILE A 187 -12.62 -9.39 -3.49
CA ILE A 187 -11.95 -8.57 -4.51
C ILE A 187 -10.45 -8.47 -4.19
N ALA A 188 -10.11 -8.14 -2.95
CA ALA A 188 -8.72 -8.08 -2.51
C ALA A 188 -7.99 -9.42 -2.68
N PHE A 189 -8.63 -10.54 -2.32
CA PHE A 189 -8.02 -11.86 -2.53
C PHE A 189 -7.78 -12.14 -4.02
N GLN A 190 -8.75 -11.84 -4.88
CA GLN A 190 -8.62 -12.01 -6.33
C GLN A 190 -7.49 -11.16 -6.91
N LEU A 191 -7.40 -9.90 -6.50
CA LEU A 191 -6.32 -8.99 -6.91
C LEU A 191 -4.94 -9.49 -6.46
N ALA A 192 -4.85 -10.02 -5.24
CA ALA A 192 -3.59 -10.60 -4.75
C ALA A 192 -3.17 -11.83 -5.57
N MET A 193 -4.12 -12.65 -6.03
CA MET A 193 -3.84 -13.81 -6.88
C MET A 193 -3.49 -13.41 -8.32
N SER A 194 -4.15 -12.41 -8.90
CA SER A 194 -3.81 -11.91 -10.24
C SER A 194 -2.39 -11.33 -10.28
N ASN A 195 -2.00 -10.63 -9.21
CA ASN A 195 -0.67 -10.02 -9.08
C ASN A 195 0.39 -10.99 -8.54
N ASN A 196 0.06 -12.27 -8.37
CA ASN A 196 0.96 -13.31 -7.85
C ASN A 196 1.65 -12.96 -6.52
N LEU A 197 0.93 -12.28 -5.62
CA LEU A 197 1.47 -11.81 -4.34
C LEU A 197 1.54 -12.92 -3.28
N ILE A 198 2.51 -12.79 -2.37
CA ILE A 198 2.67 -13.71 -1.24
C ILE A 198 1.60 -13.38 -0.19
N VAL A 199 0.54 -14.18 -0.17
CA VAL A 199 -0.56 -14.05 0.79
C VAL A 199 -0.44 -15.05 1.95
N PRO A 200 -0.96 -14.71 3.15
CA PRO A 200 -1.05 -15.64 4.27
C PRO A 200 -1.82 -16.92 3.93
N LYS A 201 -1.43 -18.05 4.54
CA LYS A 201 -2.10 -19.36 4.35
C LYS A 201 -3.61 -19.31 4.61
N ALA A 202 -4.03 -18.52 5.60
CA ALA A 202 -5.44 -18.32 5.94
C ALA A 202 -6.26 -17.70 4.79
N TRP A 203 -5.65 -16.85 3.96
CA TRP A 203 -6.33 -16.27 2.81
C TRP A 203 -6.59 -17.32 1.74
N LYS A 204 -5.59 -18.19 1.48
CA LYS A 204 -5.71 -19.28 0.50
C LYS A 204 -6.76 -20.31 0.90
N SER A 205 -6.77 -20.71 2.17
CA SER A 205 -7.74 -21.69 2.69
C SER A 205 -9.18 -21.18 2.63
N ASN A 206 -9.41 -19.92 2.98
CA ASN A 206 -10.76 -19.33 2.98
C ASN A 206 -11.15 -18.70 1.64
N LYS A 207 -10.20 -18.55 0.70
CA LYS A 207 -10.33 -17.80 -0.56
C LYS A 207 -10.84 -16.37 -0.34
N LEU A 208 -10.44 -15.77 0.78
CA LEU A 208 -10.93 -14.48 1.29
C LEU A 208 -9.82 -13.75 2.02
N ALA A 209 -9.77 -12.43 1.85
CA ALA A 209 -8.90 -11.61 2.70
C ALA A 209 -9.32 -11.69 4.17
N GLY A 210 -8.34 -11.55 5.06
CA GLY A 210 -8.55 -11.57 6.51
C GLY A 210 -9.41 -10.39 6.97
N SER A 211 -10.20 -10.59 8.02
CA SER A 211 -10.96 -9.48 8.64
C SER A 211 -10.05 -8.39 9.20
N ASP A 212 -8.86 -8.77 9.68
CA ASP A 212 -7.87 -7.86 10.25
C ASP A 212 -7.28 -6.92 9.18
N TRP A 213 -7.04 -7.48 7.98
CA TRP A 213 -6.61 -6.70 6.83
C TRP A 213 -7.65 -5.65 6.46
N PHE A 214 -8.93 -6.02 6.35
CA PHE A 214 -10.01 -5.06 6.02
C PHE A 214 -10.21 -3.97 7.07
N THR A 215 -9.79 -4.19 8.32
CA THR A 215 -9.87 -3.13 9.36
C THR A 215 -8.67 -2.17 9.28
N SER A 216 -7.58 -2.62 8.64
CA SER A 216 -6.32 -1.87 8.53
C SER A 216 -6.14 -1.17 7.18
N PHE A 217 -6.84 -1.68 6.15
CA PHE A 217 -7.03 -1.08 4.83
C PHE A 217 -8.09 0.02 4.94
#